data_AF-C7E0P6-F1
#
_entry.id   AF-C7E0P6-F1
#
_cell.length_a   1.000
_cell.length_b   1.000
_cell.length_c   1.000
_cell.angle_alpha   90.00
_cell.angle_beta   90.00
_cell.angle_gamma   90.00
#
_symmetry.space_group_name_H-M   'P 1'
#
loop_
_entity.id
_entity.type
_entity.pdbx_description
1 polymer ?
#
loop_
_entity_poly.entity_id
_entity_poly.type
_entity_poly.pdbx_seq_one_letter_code
_entity_poly.pdbx_strand_id
1 'polypeptide(L)'
;FVLSLDYEIKNSSGDDIIDACHLLIHGGGSTANSGNRWYDKTLQLVVGPNGVNGLTYEHSPAEGQPIAVLTDFIINHIAKGDTTKGSDRTLPAPQKLTFDLSPKAQTLLQKAATQHDNLIADLDMNYLHYTGYGKNWI
;
A
#
# COMPACT_ATOMS: atom_id res chain seq x y z
N PHE A 1 -4.89 -5.33 10.71
CA PHE A 1 -4.25 -4.69 9.55
C PHE A 1 -3.02 -5.51 9.15
N VAL A 2 -2.44 -5.22 7.99
CA VAL A 2 -1.13 -5.71 7.57
C VAL A 2 -0.22 -4.53 7.20
N LEU A 3 1.09 -4.73 7.27
CA LEU A 3 2.10 -3.76 6.88
C LEU A 3 2.94 -4.35 5.75
N SER A 4 2.90 -3.70 4.59
CA SER A 4 3.70 -4.04 3.42
C SER A 4 4.95 -3.18 3.40
N LEU A 5 6.11 -3.82 3.56
CA LEU A 5 7.41 -3.18 3.38
C LEU A 5 7.82 -3.38 1.93
N ASP A 6 7.64 -2.34 1.13
CA ASP A 6 7.86 -2.39 -0.32
C ASP A 6 9.34 -2.26 -0.66
N TYR A 7 9.72 -2.84 -1.79
CA TYR A 7 11.02 -2.59 -2.39
C TYR A 7 10.96 -1.44 -3.40
N GLU A 8 12.13 -0.87 -3.69
CA GLU A 8 12.29 0.20 -4.66
C GLU A 8 11.98 -0.29 -6.08
N ILE A 9 11.25 0.53 -6.84
CA ILE A 9 10.94 0.30 -8.25
C ILE A 9 11.42 1.52 -9.03
N LYS A 10 11.93 1.29 -10.25
CA LYS A 10 12.39 2.36 -11.13
C LYS A 10 11.21 3.28 -11.47
N ASN A 11 11.46 4.58 -11.41
CA ASN A 11 10.48 5.58 -11.84
C ASN A 11 10.21 5.39 -13.34
N SER A 12 9.00 4.96 -13.65
CA SER A 12 8.58 4.59 -15.01
C SER A 12 7.78 5.69 -15.69
N SER A 13 7.06 6.52 -14.93
CA SER A 13 6.18 7.57 -15.47
C SER A 13 6.88 8.92 -15.66
N GLY A 14 8.03 9.12 -15.01
CA GLY A 14 8.70 10.42 -14.89
C GLY A 14 8.10 11.31 -13.79
N ASP A 15 7.05 10.85 -13.10
CA ASP A 15 6.33 11.59 -12.05
C ASP A 15 6.20 10.71 -10.79
N ASP A 16 6.88 11.11 -9.71
CA ASP A 16 6.91 10.36 -8.46
C ASP A 16 5.51 10.20 -7.83
N ILE A 17 4.57 11.12 -8.08
CA ILE A 17 3.21 11.04 -7.53
C ILE A 17 2.41 9.98 -8.26
N ILE A 18 2.51 9.94 -9.59
CA ILE A 18 1.85 8.92 -10.42
C ILE A 18 2.37 7.53 -10.06
N ASP A 19 3.69 7.39 -9.95
CA ASP A 19 4.29 6.13 -9.52
C ASP A 19 3.81 5.72 -8.11
N ALA A 20 3.76 6.67 -7.17
CA ALA A 20 3.21 6.41 -5.83
C ALA A 20 1.75 5.94 -5.88
N CYS A 21 0.91 6.53 -6.73
CA CYS A 21 -0.48 6.10 -6.89
C CYS A 21 -0.57 4.66 -7.42
N HIS A 22 0.21 4.30 -8.44
CA HIS A 22 0.28 2.93 -8.95
C HIS A 22 0.75 1.92 -7.87
N LEU A 23 1.74 2.29 -7.07
CA LEU A 23 2.24 1.45 -5.98
C LEU A 23 1.19 1.23 -4.87
N LEU A 24 0.46 2.27 -4.50
CA LEU A 24 -0.53 2.21 -3.42
C LEU A 24 -1.81 1.48 -3.86
N ILE A 25 -2.23 1.62 -5.12
CA ILE A 25 -3.46 0.99 -5.62
C ILE A 25 -3.23 -0.49 -5.93
N HIS A 26 -2.18 -0.82 -6.68
CA HIS A 26 -2.00 -2.17 -7.21
C HIS A 26 -0.58 -2.73 -7.04
N GLY A 27 0.37 -1.99 -6.49
CA GLY A 27 1.74 -2.47 -6.24
C GLY A 27 2.64 -2.52 -7.48
N GLY A 28 2.22 -1.95 -8.61
CA GLY A 28 3.08 -1.80 -9.81
C GLY A 28 3.30 -3.04 -10.68
N GLY A 29 2.69 -4.19 -10.39
CA GLY A 29 2.74 -5.40 -11.24
C GLY A 29 3.22 -6.65 -10.52
N SER A 30 3.02 -7.80 -11.15
CA SER A 30 3.35 -9.12 -10.60
C SER A 30 4.85 -9.32 -10.33
N THR A 31 5.72 -8.64 -11.09
CA THR A 31 7.18 -8.59 -10.88
C THR A 31 7.62 -7.47 -9.93
N ALA A 32 6.67 -6.69 -9.45
CA ALA A 32 6.82 -5.56 -8.55
C ALA A 32 6.08 -5.86 -7.22
N ASN A 33 5.69 -4.84 -6.47
CA ASN A 33 5.14 -4.99 -5.13
C ASN A 33 3.71 -5.58 -5.08
N SER A 34 3.07 -5.95 -6.20
CA SER A 34 1.70 -6.52 -6.19
C SER A 34 1.60 -7.83 -5.40
N GLY A 35 2.67 -8.63 -5.37
CA GLY A 35 2.74 -9.84 -4.55
C GLY A 35 2.95 -9.55 -3.05
N ASN A 36 3.37 -8.34 -2.69
CA ASN A 36 3.59 -7.89 -1.32
C ASN A 36 2.29 -7.31 -0.71
N ARG A 37 1.16 -7.97 -0.99
CA ARG A 37 -0.20 -7.49 -0.70
C ARG A 37 -1.07 -8.66 -0.28
N TRP A 38 -2.09 -8.38 0.54
CA TRP A 38 -3.19 -9.28 0.81
C TRP A 38 -4.51 -8.50 0.71
N TYR A 39 -5.08 -8.46 -0.48
CA TYR A 39 -6.22 -7.58 -0.80
C TYR A 39 -7.51 -7.90 -0.01
N ASP A 40 -7.66 -9.12 0.52
CA ASP A 40 -8.78 -9.43 1.43
C ASP A 40 -8.64 -8.79 2.82
N LYS A 41 -7.49 -8.18 3.15
CA LYS A 41 -7.32 -7.48 4.43
C LYS A 41 -7.93 -6.09 4.33
N THR A 42 -8.83 -5.80 5.26
CA THR A 42 -9.50 -4.49 5.39
C THR A 42 -8.55 -3.31 5.38
N LEU A 43 -7.40 -3.39 6.04
CA LEU A 43 -6.43 -2.31 6.10
C LEU A 43 -5.02 -2.86 5.86
N GLN A 44 -4.36 -2.30 4.87
CA GLN A 44 -2.97 -2.57 4.52
C GLN A 44 -2.19 -1.27 4.41
N LEU A 45 -1.28 -1.05 5.35
CA LEU A 45 -0.36 0.07 5.34
C LEU A 45 0.83 -0.28 4.45
N VAL A 46 1.29 0.68 3.64
CA VAL A 46 2.41 0.50 2.71
C VAL A 46 3.51 1.48 3.07
N VAL A 47 4.74 0.97 3.17
CA VAL A 47 5.95 1.76 3.42
C VAL A 47 7.01 1.33 2.42
N GLY A 48 7.36 2.22 1.49
CA GLY A 48 8.45 2.07 0.53
C GLY A 48 9.72 2.81 0.95
N PRO A 49 10.88 2.49 0.35
CA PRO A 49 12.18 3.01 0.76
C PRO A 49 12.40 4.49 0.41
N ASN A 50 11.68 5.02 -0.58
CA ASN A 50 11.86 6.39 -1.08
C ASN A 50 10.82 7.37 -0.48
N GLY A 51 10.34 7.09 0.73
CA GLY A 51 9.33 7.92 1.39
C GLY A 51 7.91 7.74 0.85
N VAL A 52 7.70 6.96 -0.21
CA VAL A 52 6.36 6.52 -0.65
C VAL A 52 5.73 5.74 0.49
N ASN A 53 4.64 6.27 1.03
CA ASN A 53 3.87 5.63 2.08
C ASN A 53 2.39 5.92 1.87
N GLY A 54 1.55 5.04 2.39
CA GLY A 54 0.11 5.19 2.27
C GLY A 54 -0.61 3.94 2.74
N LEU A 55 -1.82 3.74 2.24
CA LEU A 55 -2.61 2.57 2.55
C LEU A 55 -3.43 2.14 1.33
N THR A 56 -3.80 0.86 1.34
CA THR A 56 -4.91 0.32 0.56
C THR A 56 -5.88 -0.31 1.54
N TYR A 57 -7.18 -0.21 1.25
CA TYR A 57 -8.22 -0.76 2.11
C TYR A 57 -9.26 -1.52 1.28
N GLU A 58 -9.82 -2.57 1.88
CA GLU A 58 -10.93 -3.32 1.30
C GLU A 58 -12.23 -2.57 1.63
N HIS A 59 -13.11 -2.40 0.64
CA HIS A 59 -14.19 -1.40 0.70
C HIS A 59 -15.46 -1.91 1.40
N SER A 60 -15.71 -3.22 1.41
CA SER A 60 -16.89 -3.83 2.05
C SER A 60 -17.10 -3.44 3.53
N PRO A 61 -16.06 -3.26 4.39
CA PRO A 61 -16.23 -3.02 5.82
C PRO A 61 -16.26 -1.53 6.18
N ALA A 62 -15.83 -0.63 5.30
CA ALA A 62 -15.69 0.79 5.61
C ALA A 62 -15.74 1.70 4.38
N GLU A 63 -16.31 2.89 4.57
CA GLU A 63 -16.28 3.99 3.63
C GLU A 63 -15.03 4.87 3.81
N GLY A 64 -14.84 5.85 2.93
CA GLY A 64 -13.66 6.72 2.93
C GLY A 64 -13.49 7.57 4.21
N GLN A 65 -14.58 8.05 4.82
CA GLN A 65 -14.49 8.97 5.98
C GLN A 65 -13.83 8.32 7.21
N PRO A 66 -14.22 7.11 7.65
CA PRO A 66 -13.48 6.39 8.70
C PRO A 66 -11.99 6.21 8.39
N ILE A 67 -11.64 5.93 7.14
CA ILE A 67 -10.24 5.75 6.71
C ILE A 67 -9.46 7.07 6.77
N ALA A 68 -10.07 8.19 6.36
CA ALA A 68 -9.48 9.51 6.48
C ALA A 68 -9.22 9.89 7.95
N VAL A 69 -10.19 9.69 8.83
CA VAL A 69 -10.05 9.96 10.27
C VAL A 69 -8.95 9.11 10.90
N LEU A 70 -8.85 7.83 10.53
CA LEU A 70 -7.78 6.95 10.98
C LEU A 70 -6.40 7.44 10.48
N THR A 71 -6.31 7.86 9.23
CA THR A 71 -5.07 8.35 8.62
C THR A 71 -4.59 9.62 9.33
N ASP A 72 -5.50 10.58 9.56
CA ASP A 72 -5.20 11.80 10.32
C ASP A 72 -4.74 11.46 11.75
N PHE A 73 -5.39 10.51 12.41
CA PHE A 73 -4.99 10.07 13.74
C PHE A 73 -3.56 9.52 13.77
N ILE A 74 -3.21 8.63 12.81
CA ILE A 74 -1.87 8.04 12.72
C ILE A 74 -0.81 9.12 12.45
N ILE A 75 -1.04 9.99 11.46
CA ILE A 75 -0.10 11.06 11.11
C ILE A 75 0.12 12.01 12.29
N ASN A 76 -0.96 12.45 12.95
CA ASN A 76 -0.88 13.32 14.11
C ASN A 76 -0.19 12.64 15.30
N HIS A 77 -0.35 11.33 15.48
CA HIS A 77 0.33 10.58 16.52
C HIS A 77 1.84 10.49 16.26
N ILE A 78 2.25 10.18 15.02
CA ILE A 78 3.66 10.17 14.61
C ILE A 78 4.28 11.56 14.80
N ALA A 79 3.58 12.63 14.40
CA ALA A 79 4.05 14.00 14.50
C ALA A 79 4.27 14.48 15.95
N LYS A 80 3.57 13.89 16.94
CA LYS A 80 3.81 14.16 18.36
C LYS A 80 5.17 13.64 18.83
N GLY A 81 5.80 12.75 18.06
CA GLY A 81 7.16 12.28 18.33
C GLY A 81 7.29 11.56 19.66
N ASP A 82 6.36 10.65 19.99
CA ASP A 82 6.46 9.85 21.20
C ASP A 82 7.73 8.97 21.13
N THR A 83 8.75 9.35 21.90
CA THR A 83 10.02 8.64 22.02
C THR A 83 10.04 7.71 23.23
N THR A 84 8.88 7.35 23.79
CA THR A 84 8.84 6.34 24.86
C THR A 84 9.56 5.09 24.38
N LYS A 85 10.74 4.86 24.95
CA LYS A 85 11.52 3.66 24.65
C LYS A 85 10.65 2.47 25.04
N GLY A 86 10.51 1.52 24.12
CA GLY A 86 9.90 0.24 24.43
C GLY A 86 10.56 -0.33 25.69
N SER A 87 9.78 -1.03 26.51
CA SER A 87 10.35 -1.70 27.67
C SER A 87 11.46 -2.66 27.25
N ASP A 88 12.50 -2.81 28.08
CA ASP A 88 13.64 -3.73 27.86
C ASP A 88 13.24 -5.23 27.92
N ARG A 89 11.97 -5.54 27.63
CA ARG A 89 11.47 -6.91 27.57
C ARG A 89 12.01 -7.61 26.34
N THR A 90 12.52 -8.82 26.54
CA THR A 90 12.80 -9.73 25.45
C THR A 90 11.49 -10.14 24.78
N LEU A 91 11.32 -9.81 23.50
CA LEU A 91 10.17 -10.20 22.70
C LEU A 91 10.48 -11.51 21.94
N PRO A 92 9.48 -12.38 21.71
CA PRO A 92 9.66 -13.52 20.83
C PRO A 92 9.95 -13.04 19.40
N ALA A 93 10.74 -13.82 18.67
CA ALA A 93 10.99 -13.55 17.25
C ALA A 93 9.68 -13.64 16.45
N PRO A 94 9.48 -12.77 15.44
CA PRO A 94 8.35 -12.89 14.53
C PRO A 94 8.30 -14.26 13.86
N GLN A 95 7.11 -14.88 13.80
CA GLN A 95 6.93 -16.16 13.14
C GLN A 95 6.74 -15.96 11.63
N LYS A 96 7.59 -16.60 10.83
CA LYS A 96 7.42 -16.64 9.38
C LYS A 96 6.24 -17.56 9.03
N LEU A 97 5.29 -17.04 8.26
CA LEU A 97 4.22 -17.84 7.66
C LEU A 97 4.74 -18.48 6.37
N THR A 98 4.78 -19.81 6.34
CA THR A 98 5.21 -20.59 5.18
C THR A 98 3.99 -21.11 4.44
N PHE A 99 4.01 -21.05 3.11
CA PHE A 99 2.97 -21.58 2.25
C PHE A 99 3.54 -22.69 1.38
N ASP A 100 3.01 -23.91 1.55
CA ASP A 100 3.35 -25.05 0.70
C ASP A 100 2.42 -25.06 -0.52
N LEU A 101 2.97 -24.72 -1.69
CA LEU A 101 2.19 -24.54 -2.90
C LEU A 101 2.05 -25.84 -3.68
N SER A 102 0.82 -26.35 -3.79
CA SER A 102 0.49 -27.43 -4.72
C SER A 102 0.69 -26.99 -6.19
N PRO A 103 0.90 -27.93 -7.13
CA PRO A 103 0.98 -27.59 -8.57
C PRO A 103 -0.22 -26.77 -9.06
N LYS A 104 -1.43 -27.10 -8.58
CA LYS A 104 -2.66 -26.34 -8.89
C LYS A 104 -2.58 -24.89 -8.39
N ALA A 105 -2.09 -24.67 -7.17
CA ALA A 105 -1.93 -23.32 -6.61
C ALA A 105 -0.90 -22.51 -7.43
N GLN A 106 0.19 -23.13 -7.86
CA GLN A 106 1.19 -22.48 -8.71
C GLN A 106 0.59 -22.02 -10.05
N THR A 107 -0.21 -22.87 -10.71
CA THR A 107 -0.92 -22.48 -11.95
C THR A 107 -1.90 -21.32 -11.71
N LEU A 108 -2.63 -21.34 -10.59
CA LEU A 108 -3.55 -20.24 -10.25
C LEU A 108 -2.82 -18.93 -9.98
N LEU A 109 -1.65 -18.97 -9.32
CA LEU A 109 -0.82 -17.79 -9.09
C LEU A 109 -0.30 -17.19 -10.41
N GLN A 110 0.15 -18.03 -11.34
CA GLN A 110 0.57 -17.57 -12.66
C GLN A 110 -0.58 -16.92 -13.43
N LYS A 111 -1.77 -17.53 -13.39
CA LYS A 111 -2.96 -16.95 -14.00
C LYS A 111 -3.33 -15.60 -13.37
N ALA A 112 -3.31 -15.52 -12.03
CA ALA A 112 -3.60 -14.30 -11.30
C ALA A 112 -2.59 -13.18 -11.65
N ALA A 113 -1.29 -13.51 -11.73
CA ALA A 113 -0.25 -12.57 -12.14
C ALA A 113 -0.53 -11.97 -13.52
N THR A 114 -0.80 -12.81 -14.54
CA THR A 114 -1.13 -12.33 -15.88
C THR A 114 -2.40 -11.48 -15.91
N GLN A 115 -3.45 -11.89 -15.20
CA GLN A 115 -4.70 -11.12 -15.14
C GLN A 115 -4.50 -9.78 -14.45
N HIS A 116 -3.73 -9.75 -13.37
CA HIS A 116 -3.41 -8.53 -12.62
C HIS A 116 -2.60 -7.55 -13.47
N ASP A 117 -1.58 -8.04 -14.17
CA ASP A 117 -0.76 -7.21 -15.07
C ASP A 117 -1.58 -6.62 -16.22
N ASN A 118 -2.54 -7.37 -16.77
CA ASN A 118 -3.46 -6.86 -17.78
C ASN A 118 -4.36 -5.74 -17.24
N LEU A 119 -4.86 -5.87 -16.01
CA LEU A 119 -5.68 -4.82 -15.36
C LEU A 119 -4.85 -3.56 -15.12
N ILE A 120 -3.59 -3.70 -14.74
CA ILE A 120 -2.67 -2.57 -14.57
C ILE A 120 -2.41 -1.88 -15.91
N ALA A 121 -2.17 -2.66 -16.96
CA ALA A 121 -1.91 -2.11 -18.30
C ALA A 121 -3.12 -1.34 -18.89
N ASP A 122 -4.34 -1.69 -18.48
CA ASP A 122 -5.58 -1.02 -18.89
C ASP A 122 -5.95 0.19 -18.00
N LEU A 123 -5.22 0.39 -16.89
CA LEU A 123 -5.45 1.49 -15.97
C LEU A 123 -4.69 2.74 -16.42
N ASP A 124 -5.43 3.76 -16.88
CA ASP A 124 -4.90 5.11 -17.08
C ASP A 124 -5.04 5.93 -15.79
N MET A 125 -3.94 6.56 -15.36
CA MET A 125 -3.86 7.28 -14.10
C MET A 125 -3.16 8.61 -14.28
N ASN A 126 -3.78 9.67 -13.76
CA ASN A 126 -3.21 11.00 -13.75
C ASN A 126 -3.55 11.72 -12.44
N TYR A 127 -2.74 12.72 -12.11
CA TYR A 127 -2.84 13.51 -10.91
C TYR A 127 -2.87 14.99 -11.26
N LEU A 128 -3.83 15.72 -10.69
CA LEU A 128 -3.94 17.16 -10.83
C LEU A 128 -3.80 17.82 -9.47
N HIS A 129 -2.66 18.48 -9.24
CA HIS A 129 -2.51 19.40 -8.12
C HIS A 129 -3.11 20.76 -8.49
N TYR A 130 -4.40 20.95 -8.21
CA TYR A 130 -5.05 22.23 -8.43
C TYR A 130 -4.71 23.24 -7.34
N THR A 131 -4.08 24.36 -7.71
CA THR A 131 -3.60 25.40 -6.76
C THR A 131 -4.29 26.76 -6.94
N GLY A 132 -5.29 26.88 -7.82
CA GLY A 132 -5.93 28.17 -8.14
C GLY A 132 -6.84 28.74 -7.05
N TYR A 133 -7.54 27.89 -6.30
CA TYR A 133 -8.37 28.25 -5.15
C TYR A 133 -8.66 27.01 -4.29
N GLY A 134 -9.28 27.20 -3.13
CA GLY A 134 -9.73 26.13 -2.23
C GLY A 134 -10.89 26.56 -1.35
N LYS A 135 -11.16 25.80 -0.28
CA LYS A 135 -12.28 26.03 0.66
C LYS A 135 -12.28 27.40 1.35
N ASN A 136 -11.18 28.16 1.30
CA ASN A 136 -11.12 29.51 1.88
C ASN A 136 -11.71 30.59 0.95
N TRP A 137 -11.92 30.26 -0.34
CA TRP A 137 -12.49 31.18 -1.33
C TRP A 137 -14.00 30.99 -1.53
N ILE A 138 -14.51 29.77 -1.33
CA ILE A 138 -15.95 29.40 -1.39
C ILE A 138 -16.49 29.31 0.03
#